data_AF-A0A383BAV1-F1
#
_entry.id   AF-A0A383BAV1-F1
#
_cell.length_a   1.000
_cell.length_b   1.000
_cell.length_c   1.000
_cell.angle_alpha   90.00
_cell.angle_beta   90.00
_cell.angle_gamma   90.00
#
_symmetry.space_group_name_H-M   'P 1'
#
loop_
_entity.id
_entity.type
_entity.pdbx_description
1 polymer ?
#
loop_
_entity_poly.entity_id
_entity_poly.type
_entity_poly.pdbx_seq_one_letter_code
_entity_poly.pdbx_strand_id
1 'polypeptide(L)'
;MAQSDPLLGEPLLIEEIAKWDISIAPDGATLPPGEGTGHRGKEVYEKHCLRCHGEGAEGGDGLADPLVGGIGTLSSDKPIKTVGSYWPY
;
A
#
# COMPACT_ATOMS: atom_id res chain seq x y z
N MET A 1 29.23 28.72 20.52
CA MET A 1 30.09 27.66 19.97
C MET A 1 29.17 26.54 19.54
N ALA A 2 29.06 26.24 18.24
CA ALA A 2 28.23 25.13 17.79
C ALA A 2 28.89 23.83 18.26
N GLN A 3 28.14 22.99 18.97
CA GLN A 3 28.58 21.66 19.36
C GLN A 3 28.84 20.86 18.08
N SER A 4 30.02 20.24 17.97
CA SER A 4 30.31 19.29 16.90
C SER A 4 29.34 18.12 16.95
N ASP A 5 28.98 17.61 15.77
CA ASP A 5 28.15 16.42 15.59
C ASP A 5 28.67 15.26 16.49
N PRO A 6 27.79 14.52 17.20
CA PRO A 6 28.20 13.47 18.13
C PRO A 6 28.86 12.24 17.48
N LEU A 7 28.99 12.17 16.15
CA LEU A 7 29.66 11.09 15.41
C LEU A 7 29.08 9.69 15.74
N LEU A 8 27.75 9.59 15.76
CA LEU A 8 27.04 8.32 16.00
C LEU A 8 26.59 7.67 14.69
N GLY A 9 26.71 6.34 14.61
CA GLY A 9 26.29 5.54 13.46
C GLY A 9 27.38 5.37 12.40
N GLU A 10 27.05 4.63 11.34
CA GLU A 10 27.92 4.39 10.18
C GLU A 10 27.12 4.65 8.89
N PRO A 11 27.75 5.19 7.83
CA PRO A 11 27.08 5.39 6.56
C PRO A 11 26.74 4.05 5.93
N LEU A 12 25.51 3.93 5.42
CA LEU A 12 25.08 2.76 4.65
C LEU A 12 25.62 2.83 3.21
N LEU A 13 25.97 1.66 2.68
CA LEU A 13 26.28 1.49 1.26
C LEU A 13 25.01 1.63 0.41
N ILE A 14 25.16 2.00 -0.86
CA ILE A 14 24.02 2.16 -1.78
C ILE A 14 23.24 0.85 -1.91
N GLU A 15 23.92 -0.28 -1.91
CA GLU A 15 23.32 -1.62 -1.98
C GLU A 15 22.57 -1.98 -0.70
N GLU A 16 22.93 -1.38 0.42
CA GLU A 16 22.17 -1.52 1.67
C GLU A 16 20.92 -0.66 1.61
N ILE A 17 21.04 0.61 1.19
CA ILE A 17 19.90 1.52 1.00
C ILE A 17 18.85 0.91 0.06
N ALA A 18 19.27 0.34 -1.07
CA ALA A 18 18.39 -0.25 -2.07
C ALA A 18 17.50 -1.40 -1.54
N LYS A 19 17.87 -2.05 -0.42
CA LYS A 19 17.04 -3.09 0.21
C LYS A 19 15.86 -2.51 0.99
N TRP A 20 15.98 -1.26 1.41
CA TRP A 20 14.98 -0.55 2.22
C TRP A 20 14.21 0.48 1.41
N ASP A 21 14.83 1.07 0.38
CA ASP A 21 14.21 2.04 -0.52
C ASP A 21 13.33 1.36 -1.58
N ILE A 22 12.22 0.79 -1.09
CA ILE A 22 11.20 0.11 -1.91
C ILE A 22 9.93 0.95 -2.07
N SER A 23 9.99 2.23 -1.68
CA SER A 23 8.86 3.14 -1.75
C SER A 23 8.64 3.61 -3.19
N ILE A 24 7.38 3.62 -3.63
CA ILE A 24 6.99 4.09 -4.97
C ILE A 24 6.25 5.41 -4.83
N ALA A 25 6.78 6.47 -5.45
CA ALA A 25 6.14 7.77 -5.49
C ALA A 25 5.01 7.82 -6.55
N PRO A 26 4.06 8.78 -6.47
CA PRO A 26 2.96 8.89 -7.44
C PRO A 26 3.37 9.08 -8.90
N ASP A 27 4.57 9.57 -9.16
CA ASP A 27 5.14 9.70 -10.51
C ASP A 27 5.70 8.37 -11.05
N GLY A 28 5.66 7.30 -10.23
CA GLY A 28 6.18 5.98 -10.58
C GLY A 28 7.70 5.90 -10.59
N ALA A 29 8.41 6.92 -10.08
CA ALA A 29 9.84 6.81 -9.84
C ALA A 29 10.11 5.57 -8.98
N THR A 30 11.22 4.88 -9.28
CA THR A 30 11.70 3.63 -8.65
C THR A 30 10.85 2.37 -8.84
N LEU A 31 9.81 2.37 -9.68
CA LEU A 31 9.09 1.14 -10.03
C LEU A 31 10.03 0.07 -10.62
N PRO A 32 10.14 -1.13 -10.00
CA PRO A 32 10.94 -2.21 -10.55
C PRO A 32 10.27 -2.79 -11.81
N PRO A 33 11.04 -3.37 -12.75
CA PRO A 33 10.47 -4.04 -13.91
C PRO A 33 9.61 -5.24 -13.47
N GLY A 34 8.42 -5.36 -14.06
CA GLY A 34 7.49 -6.45 -13.77
C GLY A 34 6.18 -6.31 -14.54
N GLU A 35 5.35 -7.36 -14.49
CA GLU A 35 4.03 -7.38 -15.09
C GLU A 35 3.08 -8.28 -14.29
N GLY A 36 1.77 -8.05 -14.42
CA GLY A 36 0.73 -8.81 -13.74
C GLY A 36 -0.59 -8.76 -14.48
N THR A 37 -1.50 -9.67 -14.14
CA THR A 37 -2.86 -9.69 -14.68
C THR A 37 -3.87 -9.82 -13.54
N GLY A 38 -5.09 -9.32 -13.74
CA GLY A 38 -6.16 -9.45 -12.74
C GLY A 38 -6.46 -10.92 -12.38
N HIS A 39 -6.33 -11.84 -13.34
CA HIS A 39 -6.51 -13.27 -13.09
C HIS A 39 -5.45 -13.83 -12.13
N ARG A 40 -4.15 -13.54 -12.37
CA ARG A 40 -3.09 -13.93 -11.44
C ARG A 40 -3.23 -13.24 -10.07
N GLY A 41 -3.66 -11.99 -10.07
CA GLY A 41 -3.94 -11.23 -8.85
C GLY A 41 -5.03 -11.87 -8.00
N LYS A 42 -6.10 -12.38 -8.62
CA LYS A 42 -7.18 -13.11 -7.93
C LYS A 42 -6.63 -14.33 -7.17
N GLU A 43 -5.77 -15.13 -7.80
CA GLU A 43 -5.17 -16.30 -7.14
C GLU A 43 -4.33 -15.92 -5.90
N VAL A 44 -3.58 -14.82 -5.97
CA VAL A 44 -2.81 -14.30 -4.83
C VAL A 44 -3.74 -13.81 -3.73
N TYR A 45 -4.78 -13.07 -4.10
CA TYR A 45 -5.75 -12.51 -3.17
C TYR A 45 -6.50 -13.61 -2.38
N GLU A 46 -6.96 -14.66 -3.07
CA GLU A 46 -7.63 -15.80 -2.44
C GLU A 46 -6.73 -16.52 -1.42
N LYS A 47 -5.42 -16.62 -1.70
CA LYS A 47 -4.46 -17.31 -0.84
C LYS A 47 -4.03 -16.47 0.37
N HIS A 48 -3.93 -15.15 0.22
CA HIS A 48 -3.22 -14.30 1.18
C HIS A 48 -4.06 -13.19 1.80
N CYS A 49 -5.15 -12.76 1.16
CA CYS A 49 -5.88 -11.54 1.53
C CYS A 49 -7.32 -11.83 1.97
N LEU A 50 -7.98 -12.77 1.30
CA LEU A 50 -9.40 -13.09 1.45
C LEU A 50 -9.82 -13.33 2.91
N ARG A 51 -8.95 -13.95 3.72
CA ARG A 51 -9.25 -14.25 5.12
C ARG A 51 -9.66 -13.02 5.92
N CYS A 52 -9.05 -11.86 5.64
CA CYS A 52 -9.32 -10.63 6.39
C CYS A 52 -10.22 -9.67 5.62
N HIS A 53 -10.02 -9.55 4.31
CA HIS A 53 -10.73 -8.57 3.50
C HIS A 53 -12.01 -9.10 2.84
N GLY A 54 -12.32 -10.38 2.96
CA GLY A 54 -13.51 -10.99 2.33
C GLY A 54 -13.28 -11.36 0.86
N GLU A 55 -14.13 -12.22 0.32
CA GLU A 55 -14.04 -12.74 -1.06
C GLU A 55 -14.22 -11.62 -2.10
N GLY A 56 -15.11 -10.67 -1.85
CA GLY A 56 -15.36 -9.49 -2.67
C GLY A 56 -14.55 -8.25 -2.27
N ALA A 57 -13.61 -8.38 -1.34
CA ALA A 57 -12.84 -7.28 -0.77
C ALA A 57 -13.68 -6.23 -0.01
N GLU A 58 -14.78 -6.68 0.59
CA GLU A 58 -15.78 -5.91 1.32
C GLU A 58 -15.48 -5.72 2.82
N GLY A 59 -14.37 -6.27 3.32
CA GLY A 59 -13.91 -6.11 4.71
C GLY A 59 -14.15 -7.33 5.62
N GLY A 60 -14.42 -8.52 5.06
CA GLY A 60 -14.43 -9.80 5.79
C GLY A 60 -15.20 -9.80 7.11
N ASP A 61 -16.47 -9.36 7.07
CA ASP A 61 -17.34 -9.21 8.24
C ASP A 61 -16.78 -8.27 9.34
N GLY A 62 -15.99 -7.28 8.94
CA GLY A 62 -15.38 -6.28 9.83
C GLY A 62 -14.03 -6.71 10.41
N LEU A 63 -13.43 -7.82 9.92
CA LEU A 63 -12.10 -8.24 10.33
C LEU A 63 -10.99 -7.31 9.79
N ALA A 64 -11.23 -6.66 8.65
CA ALA A 64 -10.37 -5.63 8.09
C ALA A 64 -11.20 -4.60 7.32
N ASP A 65 -10.56 -3.51 6.89
CA ASP A 65 -11.22 -2.49 6.09
C ASP A 65 -11.62 -3.01 4.69
N PRO A 66 -12.72 -2.53 4.10
CA PRO A 66 -13.06 -2.80 2.71
C PRO A 66 -12.03 -2.18 1.76
N LEU A 67 -11.60 -2.95 0.76
CA LEU A 67 -10.70 -2.48 -0.30
C LEU A 67 -11.46 -2.03 -1.55
N VAL A 68 -12.70 -2.49 -1.72
CA VAL A 68 -13.58 -2.18 -2.86
C VAL A 68 -14.96 -1.70 -2.37
N GLY A 69 -15.57 -0.78 -3.12
CA GLY A 69 -16.88 -0.22 -2.84
C GLY A 69 -16.83 1.25 -2.47
N GLY A 70 -18.00 1.85 -2.17
CA GLY A 70 -18.07 3.23 -1.68
C GLY A 70 -18.01 4.33 -2.74
N ILE A 71 -17.99 3.99 -4.04
CA ILE A 71 -18.11 4.98 -5.12
C ILE A 71 -19.40 5.78 -4.94
N GLY A 72 -19.29 7.10 -4.94
CA GLY A 72 -20.43 8.00 -4.76
C GLY A 72 -20.89 8.19 -3.31
N THR A 73 -20.25 7.53 -2.33
CA THR A 73 -20.65 7.64 -0.91
C THR A 73 -19.94 8.75 -0.15
N LEU A 74 -18.93 9.42 -0.74
CA LEU A 74 -18.07 10.39 -0.04
C LEU A 74 -18.82 11.58 0.56
N SER A 75 -19.94 11.98 -0.03
CA SER A 75 -20.78 13.09 0.46
C SER A 75 -21.91 12.64 1.39
N SER A 76 -22.00 11.35 1.72
CA SER A 76 -23.01 10.83 2.65
C SER A 76 -22.57 10.98 4.10
N ASP A 77 -23.51 10.81 5.05
CA ASP A 77 -23.21 10.81 6.48
C ASP A 77 -22.28 9.66 6.92
N LYS A 78 -22.17 8.61 6.10
CA LYS A 78 -21.36 7.43 6.37
C LYS A 78 -20.57 7.02 5.11
N PRO A 79 -19.53 7.78 4.74
CA PRO A 79 -18.76 7.50 3.53
C PRO A 79 -17.97 6.19 3.69
N ILE A 80 -17.98 5.36 2.65
CA ILE A 80 -17.15 4.17 2.57
C ILE A 80 -15.92 4.53 1.76
N LYS A 81 -14.78 4.67 2.45
CA LYS A 81 -13.49 5.05 1.86
C LYS A 81 -12.67 3.81 1.57
N THR A 82 -12.49 3.51 0.30
CA THR A 82 -11.72 2.36 -0.21
C THR A 82 -10.65 2.86 -1.17
N VAL A 83 -9.82 1.94 -1.71
CA VAL A 83 -8.82 2.26 -2.73
C VAL A 83 -9.48 2.98 -3.91
N GLY A 84 -10.58 2.42 -4.44
CA GLY A 84 -11.26 3.00 -5.61
C GLY A 84 -12.10 4.24 -5.33
N SER A 85 -12.56 4.47 -4.09
CA SER A 85 -13.46 5.58 -3.77
C SER A 85 -12.79 6.81 -3.19
N TYR A 86 -11.58 6.70 -2.65
CA TYR A 86 -10.95 7.78 -1.87
C TYR A 86 -9.46 8.01 -2.18
N TRP A 87 -8.69 6.97 -2.49
CA TRP A 87 -7.25 7.12 -2.64
C TRP A 87 -6.90 7.82 -3.96
N PRO A 88 -5.89 8.71 -3.96
CA PRO A 88 -5.49 9.43 -5.17
C PRO A 88 -4.59 8.61 -6.10
N TYR A 89 -3.79 7.69 -5.52
CA TYR A 89 -2.80 6.83 -6.19
C TYR A 89 -2.66 5.52 -5.43
#